data_AF-A0A174YU97-F1
#
_entry.id   AF-A0A174YU97-F1
#
_cell.length_a   1.000
_cell.length_b   1.000
_cell.length_c   1.000
_cell.angle_alpha   90.00
_cell.angle_beta   90.00
_cell.angle_gamma   90.00
#
_symmetry.space_group_name_H-M   'P 1'
#
loop_
_entity.id
_entity.type
_entity.pdbx_description
1 polymer ?
#
loop_
_entity_poly.entity_id
_entity_poly.type
_entity_poly.pdbx_seq_one_letter_code
_entity_poly.pdbx_strand_id
1 'polypeptide(L)'
;MTDIEKQIEAMGYEIRVSDMSNEYIVYENKKSDQEVILEWDYEDQYCMMHSQTISREKDWIGQTHQMPMPLTICEAEIFMARLKELRES
;
A
#
# COMPACT_ATOMS: atom_id res chain seq x y z
N MET A 1 5.43 -7.59 -14.94
CA MET A 1 4.30 -6.68 -14.78
C MET A 1 3.02 -7.46 -14.96
N THR A 2 2.36 -7.78 -13.85
CA THR A 2 1.13 -8.58 -13.81
C THR A 2 -0.07 -7.72 -14.21
N ASP A 3 -1.20 -8.35 -14.54
CA ASP A 3 -2.41 -7.59 -14.90
C ASP A 3 -2.99 -6.83 -13.69
N ILE A 4 -2.64 -7.25 -12.46
CA ILE A 4 -2.98 -6.53 -11.23
C ILE A 4 -2.12 -5.27 -11.10
N GLU A 5 -0.81 -5.36 -11.35
CA GLU A 5 0.08 -4.18 -11.33
C GLU A 5 -0.38 -3.10 -12.32
N LYS A 6 -0.80 -3.50 -13.53
CA LYS A 6 -1.35 -2.56 -14.51
C LYS A 6 -2.64 -1.88 -14.04
N GLN A 7 -3.50 -2.61 -13.31
CA GLN A 7 -4.72 -2.02 -12.73
C GLN A 7 -4.39 -1.01 -11.64
N ILE A 8 -3.39 -1.30 -10.79
CA ILE A 8 -2.88 -0.38 -9.77
C ILE A 8 -2.31 0.89 -10.42
N GLU A 9 -1.51 0.74 -11.48
CA GLU A 9 -1.00 1.87 -12.27
C GLU A 9 -2.13 2.69 -12.91
N ALA A 10 -3.17 2.04 -13.45
CA ALA A 10 -4.33 2.71 -14.04
C ALA A 10 -5.14 3.52 -13.01
N MET A 11 -5.14 3.11 -11.73
CA MET A 11 -5.70 3.89 -10.62
C MET A 11 -4.83 5.09 -10.23
N GLY A 12 -3.62 5.21 -10.80
CA GLY A 12 -2.68 6.31 -10.59
C GLY A 12 -1.64 6.05 -9.49
N TYR A 13 -1.52 4.80 -9.03
CA TYR A 13 -0.50 4.42 -8.06
C TYR A 13 0.78 3.97 -8.77
N GLU A 14 1.93 4.35 -8.22
CA GLU A 14 3.26 3.92 -8.66
C GLU A 14 4.02 3.27 -7.50
N ILE A 15 4.94 2.34 -7.80
CA ILE A 15 5.76 1.71 -6.76
C ILE A 15 6.80 2.73 -6.26
N ARG A 16 6.72 3.07 -4.97
CA ARG A 16 7.71 3.92 -4.27
C ARG A 16 8.86 3.09 -3.73
N VAL A 17 8.54 1.95 -3.11
CA VAL A 17 9.51 1.02 -2.51
C VAL A 17 9.04 -0.40 -2.78
N SER A 18 9.96 -1.28 -3.14
CA SER A 18 9.71 -2.72 -3.26
C SER A 18 10.87 -3.44 -2.60
N ASP A 19 10.64 -4.08 -1.46
CA ASP A 19 11.63 -4.81 -0.70
C ASP A 19 11.12 -6.23 -0.45
N MET A 20 11.40 -7.10 -1.42
CA MET A 20 10.97 -8.50 -1.38
C MET A 20 11.69 -9.30 -0.28
N SER A 21 12.83 -8.81 0.24
CA SER A 21 13.57 -9.49 1.31
C SER A 21 12.98 -9.24 2.68
N ASN A 22 12.25 -8.14 2.85
CA ASN A 22 11.50 -7.82 4.06
C ASN A 22 9.98 -7.89 3.82
N GLU A 23 9.57 -8.55 2.73
CA GLU A 23 8.17 -8.85 2.42
C GLU A 23 7.25 -7.62 2.47
N TYR A 24 7.73 -6.48 1.96
CA TYR A 24 6.92 -5.26 1.88
C TYR A 24 7.06 -4.51 0.56
N ILE A 25 5.96 -3.89 0.14
CA ILE A 25 5.90 -3.01 -1.02
C ILE A 25 5.04 -1.79 -0.70
N VAL A 26 5.45 -0.63 -1.19
CA VAL A 26 4.73 0.63 -1.01
C VAL A 26 4.36 1.19 -2.36
N TYR A 27 3.05 1.37 -2.56
CA TYR A 27 2.47 2.08 -3.68
C TYR A 27 2.12 3.50 -3.25
N GLU A 28 2.42 4.50 -4.07
CA GLU A 28 2.06 5.90 -3.81
C GLU A 28 1.21 6.46 -4.95
N ASN A 29 0.23 7.29 -4.61
CA ASN A 29 -0.52 8.13 -5.53
C ASN A 29 -0.35 9.58 -5.10
N LYS A 30 0.60 10.27 -5.73
CA LYS A 30 0.93 11.67 -5.42
C LYS A 30 -0.24 12.63 -5.65
N LYS A 31 -1.18 12.29 -6.54
CA LYS A 31 -2.32 13.17 -6.85
C LYS A 31 -3.36 13.16 -5.73
N SER A 32 -3.55 12.02 -5.07
CA SER A 32 -4.47 11.87 -3.93
C SER A 32 -3.79 12.01 -2.57
N ASP A 33 -2.47 12.26 -2.54
CA ASP A 33 -1.66 12.28 -1.32
C ASP A 33 -1.80 10.99 -0.50
N GLN A 34 -1.84 9.83 -1.18
CA GLN A 34 -2.12 8.54 -0.55
C GLN A 34 -1.01 7.53 -0.84
N GLU A 35 -0.64 6.73 0.15
CA GLU A 35 0.15 5.53 -0.03
C GLU A 35 -0.59 4.29 0.50
N VAL A 36 -0.30 3.16 -0.14
CA VAL A 36 -0.77 1.83 0.26
C VAL A 36 0.44 0.96 0.48
N ILE A 37 0.58 0.44 1.69
CA ILE A 37 1.67 -0.43 2.12
C ILE A 37 1.09 -1.83 2.22
N LEU A 38 1.71 -2.77 1.50
CA LEU A 38 1.38 -4.18 1.58
C LEU A 38 2.56 -4.89 2.25
N GLU A 39 2.26 -5.60 3.32
CA GLU A 39 3.19 -6.45 4.07
C GLU A 39 2.63 -7.87 4.05
N TRP A 40 3.47 -8.85 3.74
CA TRP A 40 3.08 -10.27 3.74
C TRP A 40 4.04 -11.10 4.57
N ASP A 41 3.60 -12.31 4.92
CA ASP A 41 4.41 -13.35 5.57
C ASP A 41 3.95 -14.69 4.98
N TYR A 42 4.84 -15.68 4.97
CA TYR A 42 4.56 -17.04 4.51
C TYR A 42 3.54 -17.78 5.38
N GLU A 43 3.35 -17.38 6.66
CA GLU A 43 2.43 -18.05 7.60
C GLU A 43 1.02 -17.42 7.69
N ASP A 44 0.67 -16.44 6.84
CA ASP A 44 -0.64 -15.75 6.79
C ASP A 44 -1.10 -15.02 8.08
N GLN A 45 -0.36 -15.12 9.17
CA GLN A 45 -0.72 -14.49 10.45
C GLN A 45 -0.51 -12.97 10.44
N TYR A 46 0.31 -12.45 9.51
CA TYR A 46 0.75 -11.06 9.49
C TYR A 46 0.63 -10.37 8.13
N CYS A 47 -0.26 -10.83 7.24
CA CYS A 47 -0.56 -10.12 6.00
C CYS A 47 -1.34 -8.82 6.30
N MET A 48 -0.72 -7.66 6.08
CA MET A 48 -1.30 -6.36 6.40
C MET A 48 -1.39 -5.45 5.18
N MET A 49 -2.44 -4.64 5.15
CA MET A 49 -2.62 -3.56 4.18
C MET A 49 -2.88 -2.27 4.94
N HIS A 50 -1.94 -1.34 4.85
CA HIS A 50 -2.08 -0.01 5.43
C HIS A 50 -2.36 1.00 4.31
N SER A 51 -3.31 1.90 4.54
CA SER A 51 -3.52 3.05 3.66
C SER A 51 -3.52 4.33 4.47
N GLN A 52 -2.68 5.27 4.05
CA GLN A 52 -2.40 6.49 4.79
C GLN A 52 -1.96 7.62 3.86
N THR A 53 -1.88 8.83 4.39
CA THR A 53 -1.38 9.98 3.64
C THR A 53 0.11 9.86 3.36
N ILE A 54 0.60 10.39 2.24
CA ILE A 54 2.05 10.56 2.01
C ILE A 54 2.54 11.72 2.87
N SER A 55 1.78 12.82 2.89
CA SER A 55 2.02 13.96 3.76
C SER A 55 1.99 13.57 5.23
N ARG A 56 2.75 14.31 6.03
CA ARG A 56 2.82 14.12 7.47
C ARG A 56 2.36 15.37 8.18
N GLU A 57 1.50 15.19 9.17
CA GLU A 57 1.01 16.25 10.03
C GLU A 57 1.73 16.26 11.36
N LYS A 58 1.97 17.46 11.90
CA LYS A 58 2.58 17.64 13.21
C LYS A 58 1.47 17.89 14.23
N ASP A 59 1.40 17.05 15.25
CA ASP A 59 0.43 17.21 16.33
C ASP A 59 0.80 18.35 17.28
N TRP A 60 -0.06 18.60 18.27
CA TRP A 60 0.09 19.69 19.23
C TRP A 60 1.28 19.52 20.19
N ILE A 61 1.82 18.30 20.37
CA ILE A 61 3.04 18.01 21.15
C ILE A 61 4.30 17.91 20.28
N GLY A 62 4.15 18.07 18.97
CA GLY A 62 5.23 18.13 17.99
C GLY A 62 5.63 16.79 17.36
N GLN A 63 4.85 15.72 17.57
CA GLN A 63 5.03 14.44 16.88
C GLN A 63 4.48 14.52 15.46
N THR A 64 5.16 13.84 14.54
CA THR A 64 4.80 13.84 13.12
C THR A 64 4.17 12.48 12.77
N HIS A 65 2.97 12.49 12.21
CA HIS A 65 2.22 11.28 11.86
C HIS A 65 1.60 11.38 10.47
N GLN A 66 1.38 10.23 9.84
CA GLN A 66 0.59 10.10 8.61
C GLN A 66 -0.85 9.78 9.02
N MET A 67 -1.82 10.29 8.28
CA MET A 67 -3.23 10.12 8.58
C MET A 67 -3.78 8.89 7.85
N PRO A 68 -4.55 8.01 8.50
CA PRO A 68 -5.19 6.89 7.82
C PRO A 68 -6.10 7.39 6.69
N MET A 69 -6.04 6.72 5.53
CA MET A 69 -6.85 7.02 4.36
C MET A 69 -7.73 5.81 4.02
N PRO A 70 -9.02 6.00 3.75
CA PRO A 70 -9.88 4.90 3.36
C PRO A 70 -9.55 4.45 1.93
N LEU A 71 -9.69 3.15 1.70
CA LEU A 71 -9.75 2.59 0.35
C LEU A 71 -11.22 2.40 -0.03
N THR A 72 -11.53 2.64 -1.29
CA THR A 72 -12.80 2.17 -1.86
C THR A 72 -12.83 0.65 -1.92
N ILE A 73 -14.02 0.06 -2.05
CA ILE A 73 -14.17 -1.39 -2.19
C ILE A 73 -13.35 -1.92 -3.39
N CYS A 74 -13.38 -1.21 -4.52
CA CYS A 74 -12.64 -1.61 -5.73
C CYS A 74 -11.12 -1.55 -5.53
N GLU A 75 -10.59 -0.50 -4.89
CA GLU A 75 -9.17 -0.41 -4.57
C GLU A 75 -8.75 -1.54 -3.63
N ALA A 76 -9.53 -1.77 -2.57
CA ALA A 76 -9.25 -2.83 -1.61
C ALA A 76 -9.22 -4.20 -2.27
N GLU A 77 -10.16 -4.51 -3.18
CA GLU A 77 -10.18 -5.76 -3.93
C GLU A 77 -8.92 -5.96 -4.79
N ILE A 78 -8.47 -4.91 -5.50
CA ILE A 78 -7.28 -4.96 -6.34
C ILE A 78 -6.02 -5.13 -5.49
N PHE A 79 -5.87 -4.37 -4.40
CA PHE A 79 -4.71 -4.50 -3.52
C PHE A 79 -4.70 -5.82 -2.75
N MET A 80 -5.85 -6.35 -2.35
CA MET A 80 -5.94 -7.70 -1.78
C MET A 80 -5.52 -8.77 -2.80
N ALA A 81 -5.91 -8.64 -4.07
CA ALA A 81 -5.47 -9.55 -5.11
C ALA A 81 -3.94 -9.47 -5.31
N ARG A 82 -3.37 -8.26 -5.27
CA ARG A 82 -1.92 -8.06 -5.34
C ARG A 82 -1.18 -8.70 -4.16
N LEU A 83 -1.71 -8.53 -2.96
CA LEU A 83 -1.14 -9.11 -1.74
C LEU A 83 -1.09 -10.65 -1.82
N LYS A 84 -2.16 -11.27 -2.33
CA LYS A 84 -2.19 -12.73 -2.58
C LYS A 84 -1.16 -13.16 -3.61
N GLU A 85 -1.03 -12.41 -4.72
CA GLU A 85 -0.04 -12.69 -5.76
C GLU A 85 1.40 -12.59 -5.24
N LEU A 86 1.69 -11.59 -4.39
CA LEU A 86 3.01 -11.43 -3.76
C LEU A 86 3.37 -12.59 -2.83
N ARG A 87 2.39 -13.15 -2.13
CA ARG A 87 2.59 -14.30 -1.24
C ARG A 87 2.89 -15.61 -1.98
N GLU A 88 2.27 -15.79 -3.14
CA GLU A 88 2.41 -17.01 -3.95
C GLU A 88 3.65 -17.01 -4.85
N SER A 89 4.39 -15.89 -4.89
CA SER A 89 5.60 -15.67 -5.70
C SER A 89 6.86 -16.20 -5.03
#